data_AF-A0A7J2PW57-F1
#
_entry.id   AF-A0A7J2PW57-F1
#
_cell.length_a   1.000
_cell.length_b   1.000
_cell.length_c   1.000
_cell.angle_alpha   90.00
_cell.angle_beta   90.00
_cell.angle_gamma   90.00
#
_symmetry.space_group_name_H-M   'P 1'
#
loop_
_entity.id
_entity.type
_entity.pdbx_description
1 polymer ?
#
loop_
_entity_poly.entity_id
_entity_poly.type
_entity_poly.pdbx_seq_one_letter_code
_entity_poly.pdbx_strand_id
1 'polypeptide(L)' 'MDLKNENFLKTNIEGFDLVFHSAGPFKFTSAPMVKVCLKTGTYYVYITGEIPVFEQNFKYDE' A
#
# COMPACT_ATOMS: atom_id res chain seq x y z
N MET A 1 2.86 -11.65 5.84
CA MET A 1 1.95 -10.51 6.15
C MET A 1 0.67 -10.74 5.37
N ASP A 2 -0.47 -10.87 6.05
CA ASP A 2 -1.76 -11.09 5.37
C ASP A 2 -2.37 -9.75 4.95
N LEU A 3 -2.40 -9.48 3.65
CA LEU A 3 -2.91 -8.22 3.08
C LEU A 3 -4.44 -8.11 3.12
N LYS A 4 -5.16 -9.19 3.47
CA LYS A 4 -6.62 -9.18 3.56
C LYS A 4 -7.12 -8.72 4.92
N ASN A 5 -6.24 -8.69 5.93
CA ASN A 5 -6.59 -8.27 7.29
C ASN A 5 -6.09 -6.84 7.56
N GLU A 6 -6.99 -5.87 7.38
CA GLU A 6 -6.66 -4.45 7.52
C GLU A 6 -6.09 -4.09 8.91
N ASN A 7 -6.66 -4.65 9.99
CA ASN A 7 -6.19 -4.38 11.36
C ASN A 7 -4.78 -4.94 11.58
N PHE A 8 -4.52 -6.15 11.08
CA PHE A 8 -3.18 -6.73 11.12
C PHE A 8 -2.19 -5.86 10.35
N LEU A 9 -2.53 -5.39 9.15
CA LEU A 9 -1.68 -4.49 8.38
C LEU A 9 -1.39 -3.19 9.13
N LYS A 10 -2.42 -2.54 9.67
CA LYS A 10 -2.29 -1.30 10.44
C LYS A 10 -1.30 -1.48 11.58
N THR A 11 -1.51 -2.46 12.45
CA THR A 11 -0.63 -2.68 13.61
C THR A 11 0.82 -2.98 13.21
N ASN A 12 1.04 -3.60 12.05
CA ASN A 12 2.40 -3.94 11.60
C ASN A 12 3.15 -2.75 10.97
N ILE A 13 2.46 -1.74 10.45
CA ILE A 13 3.12 -0.59 9.79
C ILE A 13 3.00 0.71 10.59
N GLU A 14 2.12 0.77 11.58
CA GLU A 14 1.97 1.92 12.47
C GLU A 14 3.27 2.18 13.24
N GLY A 15 3.75 3.43 13.19
CA GLY A 15 5.04 3.83 13.77
C GLY A 15 6.22 3.81 12.79
N PHE A 16 6.03 3.30 11.57
CA PHE A 16 7.01 3.46 10.50
C PHE A 16 6.67 4.64 9.60
N ASP A 17 7.69 5.38 9.18
CA ASP A 17 7.54 6.50 8.25
C ASP A 17 7.26 6.03 6.82
N LEU A 18 7.81 4.88 6.40
CA LEU A 18 7.77 4.40 5.02
C LEU A 18 7.56 2.88 4.93
N VAL A 19 6.73 2.45 3.99
CA VAL A 19 6.64 1.06 3.50
C VAL A 19 7.29 0.97 2.12
N PHE A 20 8.37 0.19 2.03
CA PHE A 20 8.90 -0.30 0.76
C PHE A 20 8.18 -1.59 0.37
N HIS A 21 7.23 -1.49 -0.56
CA HIS A 21 6.36 -2.61 -0.94
C HIS A 21 7.01 -3.41 -2.07
N SER A 22 7.58 -4.57 -1.72
CA SER A 22 8.21 -5.51 -2.67
C SER A 22 7.47 -6.86 -2.73
N ALA A 23 6.16 -6.86 -2.45
CA ALA A 23 5.31 -8.04 -2.44
C ALA A 23 4.38 -8.05 -3.65
N GLY A 24 4.90 -8.35 -4.85
CA GLY A 24 4.09 -8.53 -6.05
C GLY A 24 3.25 -9.82 -6.03
N PRO A 25 2.33 -10.03 -7.00
CA PRO A 25 1.97 -9.12 -8.10
C PRO A 25 1.15 -7.90 -7.64
N PHE A 26 1.52 -6.70 -8.09
CA PHE A 26 1.06 -5.45 -7.47
C PHE A 26 -0.37 -5.08 -7.80
N LYS A 27 -0.89 -5.56 -8.93
CA LYS A 27 -2.33 -5.54 -9.23
C LYS A 27 -3.22 -6.14 -8.13
N PHE A 28 -2.67 -7.00 -7.27
CA PHE A 28 -3.41 -7.64 -6.16
C PHE A 28 -3.02 -7.09 -4.80
N THR A 29 -1.80 -6.59 -4.65
CA THR A 29 -1.22 -6.28 -3.34
C THR A 29 -1.10 -4.80 -3.05
N SER A 30 -1.13 -3.93 -4.07
CA SER A 30 -1.01 -2.48 -3.92
C SER A 30 -2.19 -1.87 -3.18
N ALA A 31 -3.42 -2.16 -3.61
CA ALA A 31 -4.64 -1.56 -3.07
C ALA A 31 -4.76 -1.67 -1.54
N PRO A 32 -4.66 -2.88 -0.92
CA PRO A 32 -4.75 -2.98 0.53
C PRO A 32 -3.60 -2.25 1.23
N MET A 33 -2.38 -2.26 0.69
CA MET A 33 -1.23 -1.59 1.32
C MET A 33 -1.37 -0.07 1.26
N VAL A 34 -1.69 0.50 0.10
CA VAL A 34 -1.90 1.95 -0.10
C VAL A 34 -3.00 2.45 0.84
N LYS A 35 -4.12 1.73 0.92
CA LYS A 35 -5.24 2.10 1.79
C LYS A 35 -4.82 2.22 3.26
N VAL A 36 -4.01 1.29 3.77
CA VAL A 36 -3.55 1.32 5.16
C VAL A 36 -2.49 2.39 5.36
N CYS A 37 -1.55 2.53 4.42
CA CYS A 37 -0.53 3.59 4.45
C CYS A 37 -1.16 4.99 4.55
N LEU A 38 -2.20 5.26 3.75
CA LEU A 38 -2.96 6.51 3.84
C LEU A 38 -3.63 6.70 5.21
N LYS A 39 -4.19 5.64 5.79
CA LYS A 39 -4.83 5.70 7.12
C LYS A 39 -3.83 5.93 8.26
N THR A 40 -2.61 5.42 8.13
CA THR A 40 -1.56 5.54 9.16
C THR A 40 -0.66 6.75 8.97
N GLY A 41 -0.79 7.48 7.84
CA GLY A 41 0.14 8.55 7.48
C GLY A 41 1.53 8.02 7.12
N THR A 42 1.62 6.76 6.71
CA THR A 42 2.88 6.10 6.32
C THR A 42 3.11 6.30 4.83
N TYR A 43 4.31 6.72 4.43
CA TYR A 43 4.69 6.83 3.02
C TYR A 43 4.68 5.45 2.35
N TYR A 44 4.32 5.41 1.07
CA TYR A 44 4.25 4.19 0.28
C TYR A 44 5.13 4.31 -0.97
N VAL A 45 6.06 3.38 -1.15
CA VAL A 45 6.88 3.29 -2.37
C VAL A 45 6.92 1.85 -2.89
N TYR A 46 6.86 1.69 -4.20
CA TYR A 46 6.96 0.40 -4.88
C TYR A 46 7.70 0.58 -6.21
N ILE A 47 8.29 -0.50 -6.73
CA ILE A 47 9.26 -0.44 -7.85
C ILE A 47 8.65 -0.61 -9.26
N THR A 48 7.33 -0.75 -9.40
CA THR A 48 6.84 -1.74 -10.39
C THR A 48 6.35 -1.18 -11.71
N GLY A 49 6.27 0.15 -11.86
CA GLY A 49 5.99 0.74 -13.18
C GLY A 49 4.63 0.37 -13.79
N GLU A 50 3.77 -0.39 -13.08
CA GLU A 50 2.55 -0.98 -13.63
C GLU A 50 1.46 0.07 -13.80
N ILE A 51 1.12 0.44 -15.04
CA ILE A 51 0.10 1.46 -15.36
C ILE A 51 -1.21 1.26 -14.59
N PRO A 52 -1.80 0.05 -14.49
CA PRO A 52 -3.06 -0.13 -13.76
C PRO A 52 -2.93 0.19 -12.26
N VAL A 53 -1.76 0.00 -11.66
CA VAL A 53 -1.49 0.33 -10.26
C VAL A 53 -1.34 1.83 -10.09
N PHE A 54 -0.69 2.52 -11.04
CA PHE A 54 -0.68 3.99 -11.06
C PHE A 54 -2.09 4.56 -11.15
N GLU A 55 -2.88 4.14 -12.14
CA GLU A 55 -4.26 4.60 -12.32
C GLU A 55 -5.13 4.36 -11.09
N GLN A 56 -4.96 3.22 -10.42
CA GLN A 56 -5.62 2.94 -9.15
C GLN A 56 -5.18 3.92 -8.06
N ASN A 57 -3.88 4.19 -7.92
CA ASN A 57 -3.35 5.04 -6.86
C ASN A 57 -3.73 6.52 -7.06
N PHE A 58 -3.82 6.99 -8.32
CA PHE A 58 -4.30 8.34 -8.63
C PHE A 58 -5.73 8.61 -8.17
N LYS A 59 -6.56 7.58 -7.95
CA LYS A 59 -7.93 7.74 -7.41
C LYS A 59 -7.96 8.15 -5.93
N TYR A 60 -6.83 8.11 -5.23
CA TYR A 60 -6.73 8.58 -3.85
C TYR A 60 -6.27 10.04 -3.74
N ASP A 61 -6.00 10.70 -4.88
CA ASP A 61 -5.65 12.12 -5.00
C ASP A 61 -6.89 12.95 -5.36
N GLU A 62 -7.91 12.87 -4.49
CA GLU A 62 -9.17 13.65 -4.56
C GLU A 62 -9.36 14.48 -3.29
#